data_AF-A0A538JHJ3-F1
#
_entry.id   AF-A0A538JHJ3-F1
#
_cell.length_a   1.000
_cell.length_b   1.000
_cell.length_c   1.000
_cell.angle_alpha   90.00
_cell.angle_beta   90.00
_cell.angle_gamma   90.00
#
_symmetry.space_group_name_H-M   'P 1'
#
loop_
_entity.id
_entity.type
_entity.pdbx_description
1 polymer ?
#
loop_
_entity_poly.entity_id
_entity_poly.type
_entity_poly.pdbx_seq_one_letter_code
_entity_poly.pdbx_strand_id
1 'polypeptide(L)'
;MVDRFSLNSRRALAATEREARSLKHGHVATEHLLLGLLRTEDSVAARALRLMGVTYAKARRHIVRLVDVGSERPAGAVSFTPRVREIIEDALTGSLWLVRLGESLVGPAFEPSPMTPLGTPVPAAA
;
A
#
# COMPACT_ATOMS: atom_id res chain seq x y z
N MET A 1 7.03 -14.26 -1.55
CA MET A 1 5.88 -13.44 -2.02
C MET A 1 6.35 -12.25 -2.85
N VAL A 2 7.25 -11.43 -2.32
CA VAL A 2 7.80 -10.25 -3.01
C VAL A 2 8.51 -10.58 -4.35
N ASP A 3 9.04 -11.79 -4.49
CA ASP A 3 9.78 -12.22 -5.70
C ASP A 3 8.91 -12.34 -6.97
N ARG A 4 7.59 -12.38 -6.82
CA ARG A 4 6.63 -12.43 -7.94
C ARG A 4 6.38 -11.06 -8.57
N PHE A 5 6.85 -9.97 -7.95
CA PHE A 5 6.67 -8.62 -8.46
C PHE A 5 7.71 -8.25 -9.52
N SER A 6 7.32 -7.28 -10.38
CA SER A 6 8.25 -6.64 -11.33
C SER A 6 9.48 -6.07 -10.62
N LEU A 7 10.58 -5.89 -11.35
CA LEU A 7 11.79 -5.25 -10.80
C LEU A 7 11.50 -3.87 -10.19
N ASN A 8 10.66 -3.08 -10.86
CA ASN A 8 10.28 -1.74 -10.38
C ASN A 8 9.44 -1.80 -9.09
N SER A 9 8.52 -2.75 -9.01
CA SER A 9 7.72 -2.97 -7.80
C SER A 9 8.57 -3.45 -6.62
N ARG A 10 9.55 -4.33 -6.86
CA ARG A 10 10.51 -4.74 -5.81
C ARG A 10 11.40 -3.59 -5.36
N ARG A 11 11.84 -2.73 -6.28
CA ARG A 11 12.58 -1.49 -5.95
C ARG A 11 11.74 -0.53 -5.10
N ALA A 12 10.45 -0.40 -5.40
CA ALA A 12 9.53 0.41 -4.61
C ALA A 12 9.34 -0.17 -3.19
N LEU A 13 9.17 -1.49 -3.06
CA LEU A 13 9.08 -2.15 -1.75
C LEU A 13 10.38 -1.99 -0.94
N ALA A 14 11.55 -2.10 -1.58
CA ALA A 14 12.82 -1.82 -0.92
C ALA A 14 12.94 -0.34 -0.51
N ALA A 15 12.36 0.58 -1.27
CA ALA A 15 12.30 2.00 -0.90
C ALA A 15 11.41 2.22 0.32
N THR A 16 10.31 1.51 0.44
CA THR A 16 9.40 1.54 1.60
C THR A 16 10.13 1.22 2.91
N GLU A 17 10.96 0.18 2.94
CA GLU A 17 11.75 -0.15 4.13
C GLU A 17 12.74 0.96 4.50
N ARG A 18 13.34 1.62 3.50
CA ARG A 18 14.23 2.77 3.74
C ARG A 18 13.48 3.95 4.35
N GLU A 19 12.25 4.20 3.91
CA GLU A 19 11.41 5.29 4.46
C GLU A 19 10.99 4.97 5.91
N ALA A 20 10.63 3.73 6.23
CA ALA A 20 10.36 3.30 7.61
C ALA A 20 11.58 3.52 8.52
N ARG A 21 12.78 3.11 8.07
CA ARG A 21 14.02 3.37 8.81
C ARG A 21 14.35 4.87 8.94
N SER A 22 14.05 5.66 7.91
CA SER A 22 14.23 7.12 7.95
C SER A 22 13.34 7.78 8.99
N LEU A 23 12.13 7.25 9.20
CA LEU A 23 11.20 7.71 10.24
C LEU A 23 11.40 6.98 11.58
N LYS A 24 12.43 6.12 11.67
CA LYS A 24 12.77 5.33 12.86
C LYS A 24 11.61 4.41 13.30
N HIS A 25 10.84 3.91 12.35
CA HIS A 25 9.76 2.95 12.57
C HIS A 25 10.24 1.51 12.38
N GLY A 26 10.02 0.67 13.39
CA GLY A 26 10.36 -0.77 13.38
C GLY A 26 9.46 -1.63 12.50
N HIS A 27 8.47 -1.03 11.86
CA HIS A 27 7.52 -1.69 10.98
C HIS A 27 7.22 -0.81 9.76
N VAL A 28 6.90 -1.44 8.65
CA VAL A 28 6.40 -0.80 7.44
C VAL A 28 4.88 -0.71 7.50
N ALA A 29 4.41 0.53 7.70
CA ALA A 29 3.00 0.93 7.52
C ALA A 29 2.73 1.60 6.15
N THR A 30 1.49 1.99 5.88
CA THR A 30 0.98 2.41 4.56
C THR A 30 1.58 3.73 4.08
N GLU A 31 1.94 4.63 5.00
CA GLU A 31 2.59 5.90 4.71
C GLU A 31 4.00 5.70 4.12
N HIS A 32 4.73 4.69 4.61
CA HIS A 32 6.03 4.32 4.06
C HIS A 32 5.87 3.74 2.66
N LEU A 33 4.82 2.95 2.44
CA LEU A 33 4.53 2.37 1.14
C LEU A 33 4.24 3.46 0.10
N LEU A 34 3.46 4.47 0.48
CA LEU A 34 3.24 5.67 -0.34
C LEU A 34 4.55 6.39 -0.66
N LEU A 35 5.41 6.62 0.34
CA LEU A 35 6.70 7.29 0.12
C LEU A 35 7.64 6.45 -0.76
N GLY A 36 7.68 5.14 -0.58
CA GLY A 36 8.48 4.22 -1.40
C GLY A 36 8.03 4.17 -2.86
N LEU A 37 6.72 4.21 -3.11
CA LEU A 37 6.15 4.33 -4.45
C LEU A 37 6.53 5.66 -5.10
N LEU A 38 6.35 6.78 -4.39
CA LEU A 38 6.70 8.13 -4.88
C LEU A 38 8.20 8.31 -5.15
N ARG A 39 9.06 7.57 -4.43
CA ARG A 39 10.52 7.57 -4.61
C ARG A 39 10.96 6.85 -5.89
N THR A 40 10.13 5.94 -6.41
CA THR A 40 10.45 5.17 -7.62
C THR A 40 9.90 5.91 -8.83
N GLU A 41 10.66 6.89 -9.32
CA GLU A 41 10.17 7.89 -10.28
C GLU A 41 9.67 7.31 -11.61
N ASP A 42 10.22 6.18 -12.04
CA ASP A 42 9.84 5.48 -13.28
C ASP A 42 8.60 4.59 -13.12
N SER A 43 8.03 4.47 -11.91
CA SER A 43 6.85 3.64 -11.69
C SER A 43 5.57 4.32 -12.21
N VAL A 44 4.66 3.51 -12.75
CA VAL A 44 3.32 3.97 -13.18
C VAL A 44 2.56 4.60 -12.01
N ALA A 45 2.69 4.03 -10.81
CA ALA A 45 2.09 4.56 -9.59
C ALA A 45 2.61 5.97 -9.24
N ALA A 46 3.94 6.18 -9.28
CA ALA A 46 4.51 7.50 -9.02
C ALA A 46 4.04 8.55 -10.04
N ARG A 47 3.96 8.17 -11.32
CA ARG A 47 3.44 9.04 -12.37
C ARG A 47 1.97 9.41 -12.12
N ALA A 48 1.13 8.43 -11.80
CA ALA A 48 -0.29 8.65 -11.51
C ALA A 48 -0.49 9.59 -10.29
N LEU A 49 0.25 9.37 -9.21
CA LEU A 49 0.20 10.22 -8.02
C LEU A 49 0.65 11.67 -8.33
N ARG A 50 1.71 11.84 -9.13
CA ARG A 50 2.17 13.17 -9.55
C ARG A 50 1.15 13.91 -10.42
N LEU A 51 0.44 13.21 -11.30
CA LEU A 51 -0.65 13.80 -12.09
C LEU A 51 -1.79 14.31 -11.20
N MET A 52 -2.01 13.69 -10.04
CA MET A 52 -2.95 14.18 -9.02
C MET A 52 -2.34 15.25 -8.09
N GLY A 53 -1.16 15.78 -8.41
CA GLY A 53 -0.49 16.81 -7.62
C GLY A 53 0.21 16.31 -6.35
N VAL A 54 0.27 14.99 -6.14
CA VAL A 54 0.95 14.35 -5.00
C VAL A 54 2.43 14.13 -5.35
N THR A 55 3.30 14.88 -4.68
CA THR A 55 4.76 14.74 -4.82
C THR A 55 5.37 14.16 -3.57
N TYR A 56 6.54 13.51 -3.70
CA TYR A 56 7.29 12.98 -2.54
C TYR A 56 7.51 14.06 -1.46
N ALA A 57 7.95 15.26 -1.86
CA ALA A 57 8.21 16.35 -0.93
C ALA A 57 6.94 16.83 -0.21
N LYS A 58 5.79 16.89 -0.89
CA LYS A 58 4.51 17.22 -0.24
C LYS A 58 4.10 16.09 0.71
N ALA A 59 4.02 14.86 0.22
CA ALA A 59 3.60 13.71 1.02
C ALA A 59 4.45 13.55 2.29
N ARG A 60 5.78 13.59 2.17
CA ARG A 60 6.68 13.46 3.32
C ARG A 60 6.49 14.54 4.37
N ARG A 61 6.32 15.80 3.96
CA ARG A 61 6.03 16.89 4.90
C ARG A 61 4.72 16.68 5.64
N HIS A 62 3.68 16.18 4.98
CA HIS A 62 2.40 15.88 5.64
C HIS A 62 2.52 14.69 6.59
N ILE A 63 3.15 13.60 6.15
CA ILE A 63 3.32 12.39 6.95
C ILE A 63 4.08 12.69 8.23
N VAL A 64 5.24 13.37 8.17
CA VAL A 64 6.06 13.71 9.35
C VAL A 64 5.30 14.56 10.39
N ARG A 65 4.22 15.25 10.01
CA ARG A 65 3.36 15.98 10.97
C ARG A 65 2.26 15.12 11.59
N LEU A 66 1.89 14.03 10.93
CA LEU A 66 0.78 13.15 11.33
C LEU A 66 1.26 11.91 12.09
N VAL A 67 2.48 11.45 11.80
CA VAL A 67 3.09 10.31 12.47
C VAL A 67 4.23 10.80 13.36
N ASP A 68 4.40 10.14 14.50
CA ASP A 68 5.55 10.39 15.35
C ASP A 68 6.84 9.93 14.64
N VAL A 69 7.98 10.50 15.01
CA VAL A 69 9.29 10.00 14.55
C VAL A 69 9.89 9.24 15.71
N GLY A 70 10.15 7.95 15.52
CA GLY A 70 10.68 7.10 16.60
C GLY A 70 11.95 7.67 17.26
N SER A 71 12.25 7.23 18.48
CA SER A 71 13.46 7.68 19.19
C SER A 71 14.72 7.06 18.58
N GLU A 72 14.68 5.76 18.26
CA GLU A 72 15.84 4.98 17.83
C GLU A 72 15.64 4.32 16.47
N ARG A 73 16.74 4.16 15.71
CA ARG A 73 16.67 3.41 14.46
C ARG A 73 16.50 1.92 14.79
N PRO A 74 15.51 1.24 14.17
CA PRO A 74 15.31 -0.19 14.39
C PRO A 74 16.55 -0.99 13.96
N ALA A 75 17.03 -1.83 14.87
CA ALA A 75 18.03 -2.85 14.57
C ALA A 75 17.34 -4.06 13.90
N GLY A 76 18.01 -4.67 12.91
CA GLY A 76 17.49 -5.87 12.23
C GLY A 76 16.49 -5.59 11.11
N ALA A 77 15.73 -6.63 10.74
CA ALA A 77 14.75 -6.60 9.65
C ALA A 77 13.47 -5.85 10.07
N VAL A 78 12.93 -5.03 9.16
CA VAL A 78 11.67 -4.31 9.37
C VAL A 78 10.51 -5.22 8.92
N SER A 79 9.50 -5.40 9.77
CA SER A 79 8.33 -6.21 9.43
C SER A 79 7.24 -5.37 8.74
N PHE A 80 6.39 -5.99 7.93
CA PHE A 80 5.19 -5.33 7.39
C PHE A 80 4.04 -5.40 8.40
N THR A 81 3.27 -4.32 8.52
CA THR A 81 2.00 -4.37 9.28
C THR A 81 1.00 -5.31 8.59
N PRO A 82 0.00 -5.86 9.32
CA PRO A 82 -1.04 -6.69 8.71
C PRO A 82 -1.72 -6.02 7.52
N ARG A 83 -2.00 -4.72 7.63
CA ARG A 83 -2.62 -3.95 6.55
C ARG A 83 -1.74 -3.84 5.30
N VAL A 84 -0.43 -3.66 5.46
CA VAL A 84 0.47 -3.62 4.30
C VAL A 84 0.61 -5.01 3.67
N ARG A 85 0.57 -6.07 4.47
CA ARG A 85 0.54 -7.45 3.96
C ARG A 85 -0.69 -7.69 3.09
N GLU A 86 -1.88 -7.32 3.55
CA GLU A 86 -3.12 -7.38 2.75
C GLU A 86 -2.97 -6.61 1.44
N ILE A 87 -2.48 -5.37 1.46
CA ILE A 87 -2.30 -4.56 0.24
C ILE A 87 -1.35 -5.24 -0.76
N ILE A 88 -0.28 -5.87 -0.28
CA ILE A 88 0.67 -6.59 -1.13
C ILE A 88 0.03 -7.85 -1.72
N GLU A 89 -0.75 -8.58 -0.92
CA GLU A 89 -1.49 -9.78 -1.35
C GLU A 89 -2.57 -9.43 -2.37
N ASP A 90 -3.33 -8.37 -2.15
CA ASP A 90 -4.34 -7.83 -3.07
C ASP A 90 -3.70 -7.39 -4.39
N ALA A 91 -2.55 -6.70 -4.34
CA ALA A 91 -1.83 -6.27 -5.52
C ALA A 91 -1.34 -7.45 -6.38
N LEU A 92 -0.87 -8.52 -5.73
CA LEU A 92 -0.49 -9.76 -6.42
C LEU A 92 -1.71 -10.46 -7.02
N THR A 93 -2.77 -10.62 -6.23
CA THR A 93 -4.00 -11.29 -6.63
C THR A 93 -4.65 -10.56 -7.81
N GLY A 94 -4.87 -9.25 -7.70
CA GLY A 94 -5.45 -8.44 -8.76
C GLY A 94 -4.64 -8.45 -10.07
N SER A 95 -3.31 -8.47 -9.98
CA SER A 95 -2.46 -8.62 -11.18
C SER A 95 -2.64 -9.97 -11.87
N LEU A 96 -2.90 -11.04 -11.12
CA LEU A 96 -3.19 -12.38 -11.66
C LEU A 96 -4.60 -12.47 -12.23
N TRP A 97 -5.58 -11.78 -11.64
CA TRP A 97 -6.93 -11.71 -12.18
C TRP A 97 -6.94 -11.14 -13.60
N LEU A 98 -6.27 -10.02 -13.86
CA LEU A 98 -6.24 -9.45 -15.23
C LEU A 98 -5.58 -10.37 -16.26
N VAL A 99 -4.52 -11.09 -15.87
CA VAL A 99 -3.86 -12.06 -16.76
C VAL A 99 -4.77 -13.26 -17.05
N ARG A 100 -5.55 -13.71 -16.05
CA ARG A 100 -6.42 -14.89 -16.17
C ARG A 100 -7.80 -14.57 -16.76
N LEU A 101 -8.27 -13.33 -16.67
CA LEU A 101 -9.51 -12.83 -17.30
C LEU A 101 -9.43 -12.87 -18.84
N GLY A 102 -8.23 -12.84 -19.41
CA GLY A 102 -8.03 -13.08 -20.85
C GLY A 102 -8.35 -14.52 -21.30
N GLU A 103 -8.27 -15.50 -20.39
CA GLU A 103 -8.60 -16.91 -20.68
C GLU A 103 -10.04 -17.29 -20.33
N SER A 104 -10.77 -16.41 -19.62
CA SER A 104 -12.13 -16.67 -19.14
C SER A 104 -13.11 -15.59 -19.59
N LEU A 105 -13.20 -15.36 -20.90
CA LEU A 105 -14.43 -14.81 -21.49
C LEU A 105 -15.52 -15.89 -21.66
N VAL A 106 -15.31 -17.06 -21.04
CA VAL A 106 -16.29 -18.15 -20.93
C VAL A 106 -16.33 -18.60 -19.46
N GLY A 107 -17.11 -17.93 -18.61
CA GLY A 107 -17.34 -18.29 -17.19
C GLY A 107 -18.31 -17.32 -16.52
N PRO A 108 -19.16 -17.76 -15.57
CA PRO A 108 -20.27 -16.95 -15.09
C PRO A 108 -19.77 -15.77 -14.27
N ALA A 109 -20.48 -14.65 -14.40
CA ALA A 109 -20.14 -13.34 -13.87
C ALA A 109 -19.56 -13.37 -12.46
N PHE A 110 -18.48 -12.61 -12.25
CA PHE A 110 -18.01 -12.22 -10.93
C PHE A 110 -19.13 -11.47 -10.20
N GLU A 111 -19.86 -12.15 -9.32
CA GLU A 111 -20.76 -11.49 -8.40
C GLU A 111 -19.93 -10.94 -7.23
N PRO A 112 -19.82 -9.62 -7.05
CA PRO A 112 -19.12 -9.05 -5.91
C PRO A 112 -19.87 -9.45 -4.62
N SER A 113 -19.12 -9.91 -3.61
CA SER A 113 -19.70 -10.23 -2.29
C SER A 113 -20.48 -9.02 -1.76
N PRO A 114 -21.68 -9.22 -1.17
CA PRO A 114 -22.45 -8.12 -0.63
C PRO A 114 -21.66 -7.47 0.50
N MET A 115 -21.37 -6.17 0.35
CA MET A 115 -20.81 -5.36 1.43
C MET A 115 -21.78 -5.42 2.61
N THR A 116 -21.30 -5.93 3.75
CA THR A 116 -22.06 -5.87 5.01
C THR A 116 -22.33 -4.40 5.32
N PRO A 117 -23.60 -3.95 5.45
CA PRO A 117 -23.88 -2.56 5.78
C PRO A 117 -23.35 -2.25 7.18
N LEU A 118 -22.50 -1.23 7.28
CA LEU A 118 -22.05 -0.66 8.54
C LEU A 118 -23.23 0.04 9.23
N GLY A 119 -23.63 -0.50 10.38
CA GLY A 119 -24.44 0.19 11.38
C GLY A 119 -25.94 -0.05 11.29
N THR A 120 -26.48 -0.79 12.25
CA THR A 120 -27.87 -0.57 12.68
C THR A 120 -27.92 0.70 13.53
N PRO A 121 -28.94 1.57 13.38
CA PRO A 121 -29.08 2.74 14.24
C PRO A 121 -29.42 2.29 15.67
N VAL A 122 -28.71 2.87 16.65
CA VAL A 122 -29.00 2.74 18.08
C VAL A 122 -30.38 3.39 18.34
N PRO A 123 -31.33 2.69 18.99
CA PRO A 123 -32.64 3.27 19.28
C PRO A 123 -32.51 4.41 20.30
N ALA A 124 -33.15 5.54 20.01
CA ALA A 124 -33.29 6.64 20.95
C ALA A 124 -34.15 6.18 22.14
N ALA A 125 -33.56 6.20 23.33
CA ALA A 125 -34.28 5.98 24.58
C ALA A 125 -35.32 7.10 24.78
N ALA A 126 -36.56 6.69 25.06
CA ALA A 126 -37.62 7.54 25.62
C ALA A 126 -37.68 7.33 27.13
#